data_AF-A0AAV7K3E5-F1
#
_entry.id   AF-A0AAV7K3E5-F1
#
_cell.length_a   1.000
_cell.length_b   1.000
_cell.length_c   1.000
_cell.angle_alpha   90.00
_cell.angle_beta   90.00
_cell.angle_gamma   90.00
#
_symmetry.space_group_name_H-M   'P 1'
#
loop_
_entity.id
_entity.type
_entity.pdbx_description
1 polymer ?
#
loop_
_entity_poly.entity_id
_entity_poly.type
_entity_poly.pdbx_seq_one_letter_code
_entity_poly.pdbx_strand_id
1 'polypeptide(L)'
;MSGRGNAEYPISRYDIVHLRIKSLNQELKKSELSKEKKHAIKNLRRIERAKMYDAAKRDETNREIERLEEMKQLLQDELIVLRKECFSLNDMANHLIRML
;
A
#
# COMPACT_ATOMS: atom_id res chain seq x y z
N MET A 1 17.63 -20.89 -7.14
CA MET A 1 18.92 -20.40 -6.61
C MET A 1 19.63 -19.60 -7.71
N SER A 2 19.57 -18.27 -7.67
CA SER A 2 20.29 -17.38 -8.60
C SER A 2 21.26 -16.51 -7.80
N GLY A 3 22.46 -17.04 -7.56
CA GLY A 3 23.58 -16.35 -6.92
C GLY A 3 24.27 -15.34 -7.84
N ARG A 4 23.58 -14.25 -8.20
CA ARG A 4 24.20 -13.12 -8.93
C ARG A 4 23.70 -11.80 -8.37
N GLY A 5 24.54 -11.17 -7.55
CA GLY A 5 24.31 -9.85 -6.96
C GLY A 5 25.60 -9.37 -6.30
N ASN A 6 26.51 -8.90 -7.14
CA ASN A 6 27.85 -8.39 -6.85
C ASN A 6 27.99 -7.68 -5.51
N ALA A 7 29.03 -8.06 -4.76
CA ALA A 7 29.59 -7.31 -3.63
C ALA A 7 30.22 -6.00 -4.11
N GLU A 8 29.42 -5.09 -4.66
CA GLU A 8 29.88 -3.78 -5.15
C GLU A 8 30.17 -2.82 -4.00
N TYR A 9 29.68 -3.14 -2.80
CA TYR A 9 29.86 -2.35 -1.60
C TYR A 9 30.23 -3.24 -0.40
N PRO A 10 31.09 -2.77 0.51
CA PRO A 10 31.49 -3.50 1.73
C PRO A 10 30.36 -3.62 2.77
N ILE A 11 29.18 -3.08 2.49
CA ILE A 11 28.01 -3.07 3.39
C ILE A 11 26.85 -3.72 2.63
N SER A 12 26.11 -4.61 3.29
CA SER A 12 24.98 -5.29 2.67
C SER A 12 23.87 -4.30 2.29
N ARG A 13 23.10 -4.61 1.23
CA ARG A 13 21.96 -3.77 0.81
C ARG A 13 20.91 -3.62 1.93
N TYR A 14 20.74 -4.66 2.74
CA TYR A 14 19.89 -4.63 3.92
C TYR A 14 20.38 -3.58 4.94
N ASP A 15 21.67 -3.63 5.29
CA ASP A 15 22.26 -2.72 6.26
C ASP A 15 22.26 -1.27 5.78
N ILE A 16 22.47 -1.03 4.49
CA ILE A 16 22.36 0.29 3.86
C ILE A 16 21.00 0.92 4.17
N VAL A 17 19.91 0.15 4.10
CA VAL A 17 18.55 0.62 4.30
C VAL A 17 18.20 0.74 5.79
N HIS A 18 18.55 -0.27 6.59
CA HIS A 18 18.04 -0.45 7.94
C HIS A 18 18.93 0.13 9.05
N LEU A 19 20.23 0.29 8.84
CA LEU A 19 21.11 0.89 9.85
C LEU A 19 20.70 2.33 10.17
N ARG A 20 20.82 2.74 11.44
CA ARG A 20 20.72 4.16 11.82
C ARG A 20 21.80 4.96 11.09
N ILE A 21 21.51 6.22 10.77
CA ILE A 21 22.43 7.06 9.97
C ILE A 21 23.82 7.20 10.62
N LYS A 22 23.89 7.25 11.96
CA LYS A 22 25.15 7.28 12.71
C LYS A 22 25.96 6.00 12.51
N SER A 23 25.32 4.83 12.59
CA SER A 23 25.94 3.52 12.38
C SER A 23 26.42 3.35 10.93
N LEU A 24 25.59 3.73 9.94
CA LEU A 24 25.98 3.69 8.54
C LEU A 24 27.19 4.58 8.27
N ASN A 25 27.23 5.80 8.82
CA ASN A 25 28.39 6.67 8.66
C ASN A 25 29.65 6.12 9.35
N GLN A 26 29.53 5.40 10.46
CA GLN A 26 30.67 4.73 11.10
C GLN A 26 31.22 3.61 10.21
N GLU A 27 30.37 2.79 9.62
CA GLU A 27 30.81 1.76 8.67
C GLU A 27 31.44 2.36 7.41
N LEU A 28 30.84 3.40 6.85
CA LEU A 28 31.42 4.12 5.72
C LEU A 28 32.75 4.78 6.07
N LYS A 29 32.97 5.22 7.32
CA LYS A 29 34.27 5.73 7.78
C LYS A 29 35.33 4.63 7.92
N LYS A 30 34.95 3.46 8.42
CA LYS A 30 35.83 2.28 8.53
C LYS A 30 36.22 1.73 7.14
N SER A 31 35.36 1.93 6.15
CA SER A 31 35.66 1.55 4.76
C SER A 31 36.63 2.51 4.09
N GLU A 32 37.61 1.98 3.36
CA GLU A 32 38.55 2.72 2.50
C GLU A 32 37.91 3.24 1.19
N LEU A 33 36.58 3.38 1.16
CA LEU A 33 35.85 3.85 -0.01
C LEU A 33 36.21 5.30 -0.37
N SER A 34 36.19 5.61 -1.67
CA SER A 34 36.26 6.99 -2.15
C SER A 34 35.04 7.80 -1.70
N LYS A 35 35.16 9.13 -1.70
CA LYS A 35 34.05 10.05 -1.38
C LYS A 35 32.83 9.81 -2.28
N GLU A 36 33.07 9.54 -3.56
CA GLU A 36 32.03 9.24 -4.56
C GLU A 36 31.30 7.94 -4.23
N LYS A 37 32.01 6.86 -3.89
CA LYS A 37 31.39 5.58 -3.52
C LYS A 37 30.57 5.72 -2.22
N LYS A 38 31.05 6.48 -1.24
CA LYS A 38 30.28 6.80 -0.01
C LYS A 38 29.00 7.58 -0.33
N HIS A 39 29.07 8.49 -1.30
CA HIS A 39 27.90 9.23 -1.78
C HIS A 39 26.91 8.32 -2.52
N ALA A 40 27.39 7.43 -3.40
CA ALA A 40 26.58 6.45 -4.10
C ALA A 40 25.80 5.55 -3.13
N ILE A 41 26.43 5.08 -2.05
CA ILE A 41 25.76 4.28 -1.01
C ILE A 41 24.63 5.06 -0.32
N LYS A 42 24.84 6.35 -0.03
CA LYS A 42 23.80 7.22 0.56
C LYS A 42 22.64 7.45 -0.41
N ASN A 43 22.93 7.63 -1.69
CA ASN A 43 21.91 7.74 -2.73
C ASN A 43 21.11 6.44 -2.88
N LEU A 44 21.79 5.30 -2.87
CA LEU A 44 21.17 3.99 -2.90
C LEU A 44 20.21 3.82 -1.70
N ARG A 45 20.66 4.17 -0.48
CA ARG A 45 19.80 4.17 0.72
C ARG A 45 18.55 5.03 0.53
N ARG A 46 18.70 6.23 -0.03
CA ARG A 46 17.56 7.14 -0.26
C ARG A 46 16.55 6.51 -1.22
N ILE A 47 17.02 5.98 -2.34
CA ILE A 47 16.18 5.35 -3.36
C ILE A 47 15.45 4.13 -2.78
N GLU A 48 16.16 3.26 -2.06
CA GLU A 48 15.56 2.04 -1.50
C GLU A 48 14.54 2.36 -0.41
N ARG A 49 14.81 3.37 0.44
CA ARG A 49 13.81 3.84 1.41
C ARG A 49 12.60 4.47 0.72
N ALA A 50 12.79 5.27 -0.33
CA ALA A 50 11.70 5.83 -1.11
C ALA A 50 10.79 4.71 -1.66
N LYS A 51 11.37 3.66 -2.27
CA LYS A 51 10.62 2.49 -2.72
C LYS A 51 9.82 1.81 -1.61
N MET A 52 10.37 1.70 -0.40
CA MET A 52 9.65 1.14 0.74
C MET A 52 8.46 2.02 1.16
N TYR A 53 8.63 3.35 1.18
CA TYR A 53 7.54 4.28 1.45
C TYR A 53 6.45 4.19 0.37
N ASP A 54 6.84 4.14 -0.90
CA ASP A 54 5.91 4.01 -2.02
C ASP A 54 5.17 2.66 -1.99
N ALA A 55 5.84 1.58 -1.60
CA ALA A 55 5.20 0.28 -1.38
C ALA A 55 4.19 0.34 -0.24
N ALA A 56 4.58 0.86 0.93
CA ALA A 56 3.68 1.01 2.08
C ALA A 56 2.47 1.90 1.74
N LYS A 57 2.67 2.95 0.94
CA LYS A 57 1.58 3.83 0.51
C LYS A 57 0.62 3.12 -0.43
N ARG A 58 1.13 2.32 -1.38
CA ARG A 58 0.30 1.48 -2.25
C ARG A 58 -0.50 0.45 -1.46
N ASP A 59 0.11 -0.18 -0.46
CA ASP A 59 -0.60 -1.15 0.40
C ASP A 59 -1.68 -0.48 1.27
N GLU A 60 -1.46 0.75 1.71
CA GLU A 60 -2.50 1.57 2.36
C GLU A 60 -3.65 1.89 1.41
N THR A 61 -3.34 2.34 0.19
CA THR A 61 -4.35 2.65 -0.84
C THR A 61 -5.15 1.42 -1.26
N ASN A 62 -4.51 0.27 -1.44
CA ASN A 62 -5.19 -0.98 -1.81
C ASN A 62 -6.18 -1.42 -0.73
N ARG A 63 -5.78 -1.35 0.55
CA ARG A 63 -6.70 -1.63 1.67
C ARG A 63 -7.88 -0.67 1.72
N GLU A 64 -7.68 0.59 1.34
CA GLU A 64 -8.79 1.56 1.25
C GLU A 64 -9.74 1.23 0.10
N ILE A 65 -9.21 0.81 -1.05
CA ILE A 65 -10.02 0.36 -2.18
C ILE A 65 -10.88 -0.84 -1.78
N GLU A 66 -10.29 -1.86 -1.13
CA GLU A 66 -11.02 -3.04 -0.65
C GLU A 66 -12.17 -2.65 0.29
N ARG A 67 -11.91 -1.75 1.26
CA ARG A 67 -12.95 -1.24 2.16
C ARG A 67 -14.08 -0.50 1.43
N LEU A 68 -13.73 0.31 0.44
CA LEU A 68 -14.73 1.03 -0.36
C LEU A 68 -15.55 0.09 -1.24
N GLU A 69 -14.94 -0.98 -1.76
CA GLU A 69 -15.63 -2.02 -2.53
C GLU A 69 -16.61 -2.81 -1.66
N GLU A 70 -16.21 -3.19 -0.44
CA GLU A 70 -17.10 -3.82 0.54
C GLU A 70 -18.29 -2.91 0.89
N MET A 71 -18.03 -1.63 1.18
CA MET A 71 -19.08 -0.65 1.49
C MET A 71 -20.04 -0.46 0.32
N LYS A 72 -19.52 -0.40 -0.91
CA LYS A 72 -20.34 -0.30 -2.12
C LYS A 72 -21.25 -1.51 -2.25
N GLN A 73 -20.76 -2.72 -1.99
CA GLN A 73 -21.58 -3.93 -2.06
C GLN A 73 -22.70 -3.91 -1.02
N LEU A 74 -22.40 -3.51 0.23
CA LEU A 74 -23.42 -3.37 1.28
C LEU A 74 -24.54 -2.39 0.88
N LEU A 75 -24.17 -1.23 0.37
CA LEU A 75 -25.16 -0.23 -0.09
C LEU A 75 -25.98 -0.73 -1.29
N GLN A 76 -25.39 -1.53 -2.17
CA GLN A 76 -26.12 -2.15 -3.27
C GLN A 76 -27.14 -3.17 -2.77
N ASP A 77 -26.78 -3.98 -1.78
CA ASP A 77 -27.67 -4.96 -1.18
C ASP A 77 -28.83 -4.27 -0.44
N GLU A 78 -28.56 -3.22 0.34
CA GLU A 78 -29.60 -2.40 0.98
C GLU A 78 -30.56 -1.77 -0.03
N LEU A 79 -30.03 -1.26 -1.14
CA LEU A 79 -30.84 -0.66 -2.20
C LEU A 79 -31.75 -1.70 -2.89
N ILE A 80 -31.32 -2.95 -3.00
CA ILE A 80 -32.17 -4.04 -3.51
C ILE A 80 -33.31 -4.33 -2.53
N VAL A 81 -33.05 -4.35 -1.23
CA VAL A 81 -34.08 -4.55 -0.19
C VAL A 81 -35.12 -3.43 -0.26
N LEU A 82 -34.67 -2.17 -0.22
CA LEU A 82 -35.57 -1.00 -0.29
C LEU A 82 -36.43 -1.00 -1.57
N ARG A 83 -35.86 -1.39 -2.72
CA ARG A 83 -36.64 -1.52 -3.97
C ARG A 83 -37.77 -2.55 -3.87
N LYS A 84 -37.53 -3.69 -3.21
CA LYS A 84 -38.56 -4.72 -3.00
C LYS A 84 -39.66 -4.24 -2.06
N GLU A 85 -39.29 -3.52 -1.00
CA GLU A 85 -40.26 -2.92 -0.07
C GLU A 85 -41.13 -1.87 -0.78
N CYS A 86 -40.52 -0.96 -1.55
CA CYS A 86 -41.26 0.02 -2.35
C CYS A 86 -42.23 -0.65 -3.33
N PHE A 87 -41.81 -1.71 -4.00
CA PHE A 87 -42.68 -2.45 -4.92
C PHE A 87 -43.87 -3.08 -4.19
N SER A 88 -43.61 -3.72 -3.04
CA SER A 88 -44.65 -4.35 -2.22
C SER A 88 -45.67 -3.33 -1.70
N LEU A 89 -45.20 -2.17 -1.23
CA LEU A 89 -46.07 -1.07 -0.79
C LEU A 89 -46.91 -0.51 -1.93
N ASN A 90 -46.33 -0.38 -3.13
CA ASN A 90 -47.05 0.06 -4.32
C ASN A 90 -48.15 -0.94 -4.73
N ASP A 91 -47.86 -2.24 -4.67
CA ASP A 91 -48.87 -3.28 -4.94
C ASP A 91 -50.01 -3.25 -3.92
N MET A 92 -49.71 -3.05 -2.64
CA MET A 92 -50.72 -2.88 -1.59
C MET A 92 -51.58 -1.63 -1.83
N ALA A 93 -50.97 -0.50 -2.18
CA ALA A 93 -51.68 0.72 -2.51
C ALA A 93 -52.63 0.52 -3.70
N ASN A 94 -52.15 -0.13 -4.77
CA ASN A 94 -52.96 -0.43 -5.94
C ASN A 94 -54.09 -1.42 -5.63
N HIS A 95 -53.87 -2.39 -4.75
CA HIS A 95 -54.92 -3.30 -4.30
C HIS A 95 -56.01 -2.57 -3.51
N LEU A 96 -55.62 -1.69 -2.59
CA LEU A 96 -56.56 -0.86 -1.82
C LEU A 96 -57.40 0.04 -2.74
N ILE A 97 -56.78 0.69 -3.73
CA ILE A 97 -57.51 1.50 -4.73
C ILE A 97 -58.58 0.67 -5.45
N ARG A 98 -58.32 -0.61 -5.74
CA ARG A 98 -59.30 -1.50 -6.41
C ARG A 98 -60.45 -1.95 -5.52
N MET A 99 -60.28 -1.93 -4.19
CA MET A 99 -61.34 -2.34 -3.25
C MET A 99 -62.32 -1.21 -2.91
N LEU A 100 -61.97 0.04 -3.23
CA LEU A 100 -62.83 1.22 -3.10
C LEU A 100 -63.70 1.43 -4.34
#